data_AF-A0A364LKL6-F1
#
_entry.id   AF-A0A364LKL6-F1
#
_cell.length_a   1.000
_cell.length_b   1.000
_cell.length_c   1.000
_cell.angle_alpha   90.00
_cell.angle_beta   90.00
_cell.angle_gamma   90.00
#
_symmetry.space_group_name_H-M   'P 1'
#
loop_
_entity.id
_entity.type
_entity.pdbx_description
1 polymer ?
#
loop_
_entity_poly.entity_id
_entity_poly.type
_entity_poly.pdbx_seq_one_letter_code
_entity_poly.pdbx_strand_id
1 'polypeptide(L)'
;MKEEGFIVFMKNEWQISLKEFTPAIIREATDHCLKRKQLPPTLPQFYDLCRTLLIREKEQEALKNRAPNERATPASLEVGRRYLKLIKQMLHSN
;
A
#
# COMPACT_ATOMS: atom_id res chain seq x y z
N MET A 1 2.96 34.40 -20.13
CA MET A 1 3.96 33.48 -20.74
C MET A 1 4.61 32.49 -19.76
N LYS A 2 4.85 32.82 -18.48
CA LYS A 2 5.50 31.86 -17.54
C LYS A 2 4.60 30.69 -17.10
N GLU A 3 3.29 30.88 -17.02
CA GLU A 3 2.35 29.84 -16.53
C GLU A 3 2.08 28.72 -17.53
N GLU A 4 1.88 29.02 -18.81
CA GLU A 4 1.58 27.99 -19.81
C GLU A 4 2.75 27.01 -19.98
N GLY A 5 3.99 27.51 -20.03
CA GLY A 5 5.18 26.67 -20.09
C GLY A 5 5.34 25.80 -18.82
N PHE A 6 4.99 26.35 -17.65
CA PHE A 6 5.03 25.61 -16.40
C PHE A 6 3.96 24.51 -16.33
N ILE A 7 2.75 24.78 -16.81
CA ILE A 7 1.67 23.78 -16.86
C ILE A 7 2.06 22.62 -17.80
N VAL A 8 2.62 22.94 -18.97
CA VAL A 8 3.09 21.91 -19.92
C VAL A 8 4.20 21.07 -19.32
N PHE A 9 5.17 21.72 -18.67
CA PHE A 9 6.26 21.04 -17.96
C PHE A 9 5.71 20.10 -16.87
N MET A 10 4.85 20.61 -15.98
CA MET A 10 4.26 19.81 -14.91
C MET A 10 3.46 18.62 -15.46
N LYS A 11 2.63 18.84 -16.50
CA LYS A 11 1.88 17.74 -17.13
C LYS A 11 2.82 16.64 -17.66
N ASN A 12 3.94 17.03 -18.27
CA ASN A 12 4.93 16.10 -18.76
C ASN A 12 5.60 15.31 -17.63
N GLU A 13 6.00 15.99 -16.54
CA GLU A 13 6.58 15.33 -15.36
C GLU A 13 5.63 14.31 -14.75
N TRP A 14 4.35 14.68 -14.57
CA TRP A 14 3.33 13.76 -14.07
C TRP A 14 3.13 12.56 -15.00
N GLN A 15 3.10 12.78 -16.31
CA GLN A 15 2.96 11.70 -17.28
C GLN A 15 4.14 10.73 -17.26
N ILE A 16 5.37 11.26 -17.13
CA ILE A 16 6.60 10.45 -17.06
C ILE A 16 6.62 9.64 -15.76
N SER A 17 6.43 10.30 -14.62
CA SER A 17 6.52 9.66 -13.30
C SER A 17 5.45 8.60 -13.07
N LEU A 18 4.26 8.75 -13.66
CA LEU A 18 3.16 7.82 -13.44
C LEU A 18 3.04 6.72 -14.49
N LYS A 19 3.93 6.69 -15.49
CA LYS A 19 3.93 5.73 -16.60
C LYS A 19 3.95 4.26 -16.15
N GLU A 20 4.57 3.97 -15.01
CA GLU A 20 4.71 2.60 -14.49
C GLU A 20 3.45 2.06 -13.81
N PHE A 21 2.47 2.91 -13.49
CA PHE A 21 1.26 2.52 -12.79
C PHE A 21 0.11 2.22 -13.74
N THR A 22 -0.72 1.24 -13.37
CA THR A 22 -1.93 0.95 -14.12
C THR A 22 -2.98 2.06 -13.91
N PRO A 23 -3.91 2.27 -14.87
CA PRO A 23 -5.00 3.21 -14.69
C PRO A 23 -5.86 2.93 -13.44
N ALA A 24 -5.93 1.66 -13.02
CA ALA A 24 -6.66 1.26 -11.82
C ALA A 24 -5.99 1.82 -10.54
N ILE A 25 -4.66 1.70 -10.43
CA ILE A 25 -3.88 2.24 -9.31
C ILE A 25 -3.98 3.77 -9.26
N ILE A 26 -3.84 4.44 -10.42
CA ILE A 26 -3.94 5.91 -10.49
C ILE A 26 -5.32 6.38 -10.03
N ARG A 27 -6.39 5.68 -10.46
CA ARG A 27 -7.76 6.00 -10.04
C ARG A 27 -7.96 5.80 -8.54
N GLU A 28 -7.49 4.69 -7.98
CA GLU A 28 -7.61 4.43 -6.53
C GLU A 28 -6.81 5.46 -5.71
N ALA A 29 -5.60 5.82 -6.14
CA ALA A 29 -4.80 6.88 -5.50
C ALA A 29 -5.51 8.25 -5.56
N THR A 30 -6.16 8.55 -6.69
CA THR A 30 -6.95 9.78 -6.88
C THR A 30 -8.13 9.81 -5.91
N ASP A 31 -8.91 8.73 -5.84
CA ASP A 31 -10.05 8.61 -4.93
C ASP A 31 -9.61 8.76 -3.47
N HIS A 32 -8.48 8.16 -3.10
CA HIS A 32 -7.92 8.28 -1.75
C HIS A 32 -7.55 9.72 -1.40
N CYS A 33 -6.91 10.43 -2.33
CA CYS A 33 -6.55 11.83 -2.16
C CYS A 33 -7.80 12.72 -2.03
N LEU A 34 -8.82 12.52 -2.89
CA LEU A 34 -10.08 13.27 -2.86
C LEU A 34 -10.86 13.07 -1.56
N LYS A 35 -10.81 11.87 -0.98
CA LYS A 35 -11.54 11.53 0.25
C LYS A 35 -10.86 12.03 1.53
N ARG A 36 -9.53 12.19 1.52
CA ARG A 36 -8.74 12.38 2.76
C ARG A 36 -8.03 13.71 2.90
N LYS A 37 -7.90 14.53 1.86
CA LYS A 37 -7.02 15.72 1.92
C LYS A 37 -7.79 17.03 1.72
N GLN A 38 -7.45 18.04 2.52
CA GLN A 38 -7.87 19.43 2.32
C GLN A 38 -7.15 20.11 1.15
N LEU A 39 -6.01 19.56 0.70
CA LEU A 39 -5.16 20.12 -0.35
C LEU A 39 -4.74 19.04 -1.36
N PRO A 40 -4.53 19.39 -2.64
CA PRO A 40 -4.06 18.46 -3.65
C PRO A 40 -2.65 17.93 -3.30
N PRO A 41 -2.37 16.64 -3.56
CA PRO A 41 -1.07 16.07 -3.29
C PRO A 41 0.00 16.64 -4.21
N THR A 42 1.24 16.68 -3.74
CA THR A 42 2.41 16.90 -4.61
C THR A 42 2.70 15.62 -5.42
N LEU A 43 3.43 15.75 -6.53
CA LEU A 43 3.81 14.60 -7.37
C LEU A 43 4.53 13.49 -6.57
N PRO A 44 5.53 13.79 -5.69
CA PRO A 44 6.15 12.75 -4.87
C PRO A 44 5.17 12.06 -3.92
N GLN A 45 4.28 12.83 -3.26
CA GLN A 45 3.28 12.26 -2.35
C GLN A 45 2.30 11.34 -3.09
N PHE A 46 1.92 11.71 -4.31
CA PHE A 46 1.04 10.90 -5.14
C PHE A 46 1.75 9.65 -5.65
N TYR A 47 3.02 9.77 -6.05
CA TYR A 47 3.85 8.65 -6.49
C TYR A 47 4.01 7.60 -5.37
N ASP A 48 4.32 8.02 -4.15
CA ASP A 48 4.45 7.12 -2.99
C ASP A 48 3.14 6.39 -2.67
N LEU A 49 2.01 7.08 -2.84
CA LEU A 49 0.69 6.47 -2.70
C LEU A 49 0.46 5.40 -3.77
N CYS A 50 0.72 5.69 -5.04
CA CYS A 50 0.63 4.73 -6.13
C CYS A 50 1.53 3.51 -5.91
N ARG A 51 2.76 3.72 -5.42
CA ARG A 51 3.70 2.65 -5.09
C ARG A 51 3.16 1.74 -3.98
N THR A 52 2.57 2.31 -2.95
CA THR A 52 1.95 1.56 -1.85
C THR A 52 0.79 0.69 -2.35
N LEU A 53 -0.05 1.23 -3.22
CA LEU A 53 -1.16 0.50 -3.84
C LEU A 53 -0.68 -0.63 -4.74
N LEU A 54 0.37 -0.39 -5.54
CA LEU A 54 0.99 -1.41 -6.40
C LEU A 54 1.54 -2.58 -5.58
N ILE A 55 2.22 -2.31 -4.46
CA ILE A 55 2.74 -3.36 -3.56
C ILE A 55 1.58 -4.19 -3.03
N ARG A 56 0.52 -3.55 -2.54
CA ARG A 56 -0.67 -4.22 -2.03
C ARG A 56 -1.35 -5.10 -3.07
N GLU A 57 -1.47 -4.62 -4.32
CA GLU A 57 -2.04 -5.39 -5.42
C GLU A 57 -1.20 -6.65 -5.71
N LYS A 58 0.13 -6.50 -5.77
CA LYS A 58 1.07 -7.63 -5.96
C LYS A 58 0.99 -8.65 -4.84
N GLU A 59 0.90 -8.20 -3.59
CA GLU A 59 0.75 -9.08 -2.43
C GLU A 59 -0.56 -9.87 -2.48
N GLN A 60 -1.67 -9.22 -2.84
CA GLN A 60 -2.96 -9.89 -3.01
C GLN A 60 -2.93 -10.91 -4.14
N GLU A 61 -2.29 -10.57 -5.25
CA GLU A 61 -2.15 -11.48 -6.38
C GLU A 61 -1.27 -12.68 -6.04
N ALA A 62 -0.17 -12.47 -5.31
CA ALA A 62 0.65 -13.54 -4.78
C ALA A 62 -0.15 -14.45 -3.83
N LEU A 63 -1.01 -13.90 -2.98
CA LEU A 63 -1.88 -14.68 -2.09
C LEU A 63 -2.92 -15.52 -2.84
N LYS A 64 -3.52 -14.98 -3.91
CA LYS A 64 -4.48 -15.72 -4.76
C LYS A 64 -3.82 -16.87 -5.51
N ASN A 65 -2.58 -16.64 -5.96
CA ASN A 65 -1.82 -17.62 -6.74
C ASN A 65 -1.06 -18.63 -5.88
N ARG A 66 -1.08 -18.51 -4.55
CA ARG A 66 -0.55 -19.55 -3.66
C ARG A 66 -1.36 -20.83 -3.80
N ALA A 67 -0.65 -21.93 -4.02
CA ALA A 67 -1.24 -23.26 -3.92
C ALA A 67 -1.89 -23.44 -2.53
N PRO A 68 -3.01 -24.18 -2.41
CA PRO A 68 -3.70 -24.41 -1.14
C PRO A 68 -2.80 -24.91 0.01
N ASN A 69 -1.68 -25.55 -0.34
CA ASN A 69 -0.71 -26.16 0.57
C ASN A 69 0.30 -25.19 1.22
N GLU A 70 0.34 -23.92 0.81
CA GLU A 70 1.19 -22.87 1.44
C GLU A 70 0.39 -21.88 2.30
N ARG A 71 -0.89 -22.18 2.57
CA ARG A 71 -1.57 -21.53 3.69
C ARG A 71 -0.76 -21.90 4.91
N ALA A 72 -0.11 -20.91 5.53
CA ALA A 72 0.64 -21.07 6.76
C ALA A 72 -0.15 -22.03 7.63
N THR A 73 0.41 -23.22 7.90
CA THR A 73 -0.21 -24.17 8.81
C THR A 73 -0.61 -23.36 10.02
N PRO A 74 -1.91 -23.23 10.34
CA PRO A 74 -2.30 -22.47 11.50
C PRO A 74 -1.52 -23.07 12.66
N ALA A 75 -0.70 -22.25 13.32
CA ALA A 75 0.06 -22.70 14.47
C ALA A 75 -0.92 -23.46 15.36
N SER A 76 -0.57 -24.69 15.73
CA SER A 76 -1.52 -25.56 16.41
C SER A 76 -2.10 -24.81 17.61
N LEU A 77 -3.38 -25.04 17.92
CA LEU A 77 -4.03 -24.38 19.06
C LEU A 77 -3.21 -24.54 20.35
N GLU A 78 -2.44 -25.63 20.46
CA GLU A 78 -1.48 -25.88 21.52
C GLU A 78 -0.31 -24.89 21.54
N VAL A 79 0.32 -24.62 20.39
CA VAL A 79 1.39 -23.62 20.26
C VAL A 79 0.85 -22.22 20.62
N GLY A 80 -0.33 -21.87 20.13
CA GLY A 80 -1.00 -20.61 20.50
C GLY A 80 -1.24 -20.48 22.01
N ARG A 81 -1.74 -21.54 22.65
CA ARG A 81 -1.94 -21.59 24.11
C ARG A 81 -0.63 -21.46 24.88
N ARG A 82 0.46 -22.07 24.39
CA ARG A 82 1.79 -21.97 25.02
C ARG A 82 2.30 -20.54 25.03
N TYR A 83 2.21 -19.83 23.90
CA TYR A 83 2.63 -18.42 23.82
C TYR A 83 1.77 -17.52 24.71
N LEU A 84 0.45 -17.70 24.72
CA LEU A 84 -0.44 -16.94 25.60
C LEU A 84 -0.09 -17.13 27.09
N LYS A 85 0.25 -18.37 27.48
CA LYS A 85 0.71 -18.66 28.86
C LYS A 85 2.03 -17.94 29.19
N LEU A 86 2.97 -17.93 28.25
CA LEU A 86 4.26 -17.27 28.42
C LEU A 86 4.11 -15.74 28.59
N ILE A 87 3.28 -15.13 27.72
CA ILE A 87 2.94 -13.70 27.78
C ILE A 87 2.28 -13.38 29.12
N LYS A 88 1.32 -14.20 29.55
CA LYS A 88 0.66 -14.05 30.84
C LYS A 88 1.66 -14.10 32.01
N GLN A 89 2.65 -14.99 31.97
CA GLN A 89 3.68 -15.06 33.01
C GLN A 89 4.54 -13.79 33.04
N MET A 90 5.00 -13.32 31.89
CA MET A 90 5.78 -12.08 31.81
C MET A 90 5.03 -10.86 32.36
N LEU A 91 3.72 -10.79 32.15
CA LEU A 91 2.88 -9.68 32.63
C LEU A 91 2.61 -9.72 34.14
N HIS A 92 2.65 -10.88 34.79
CA HIS A 92 2.44 -11.01 36.25
C HIS A 92 3.74 -11.05 37.06
N SER A 93 4.91 -10.99 36.41
CA SER A 93 6.22 -11.00 37.05
C SER A 93 6.79 -9.60 37.33
N ASN A 94 5.98 -8.54 37.25
CA ASN A 94 6.30 -7.17 37.67
C ASN A 94 5.41 -6.73 38.83
#